data_AF-A0A246Q044-F1
#
_entry.id   AF-A0A246Q044-F1
#
_cell.length_a   1.000
_cell.length_b   1.000
_cell.length_c   1.000
_cell.angle_alpha   90.00
_cell.angle_beta   90.00
_cell.angle_gamma   90.00
#
_symmetry.space_group_name_H-M   'P 1'
#
loop_
_entity.id
_entity.type
_entity.pdbx_description
1 polymer ?
#
loop_
_entity_poly.entity_id
_entity_poly.type
_entity_poly.pdbx_seq_one_letter_code
_entity_poly.pdbx_strand_id
1 'polypeptide(L)'
;MENNFVYKGYRLCAIVKRRVAGNSASFTATLTMVRHDGSKSTTHGVPDFVEGGSAATPSRAVDAAILYGRQVVDRMSQVTSA
;
A
#
# COMPACT_ATOMS: atom_id res chain seq x y z
N MET A 1 -3.19 -11.94 -8.94
CA MET A 1 -3.08 -10.82 -7.97
C MET A 1 -1.98 -9.93 -8.45
N GLU A 2 -2.33 -8.76 -8.96
CA GLU A 2 -1.34 -7.78 -9.39
C GLU A 2 -0.91 -6.98 -8.15
N ASN A 3 0.37 -7.07 -7.79
CA ASN A 3 0.94 -6.25 -6.70
C ASN A 3 1.12 -4.79 -7.10
N ASN A 4 0.73 -4.40 -8.33
CA ASN A 4 0.86 -3.05 -8.83
C ASN A 4 -0.44 -2.59 -9.51
N PHE A 5 -0.87 -1.38 -9.20
CA PHE A 5 -2.10 -0.76 -9.68
C PHE A 5 -1.84 0.69 -10.05
N VAL A 6 -2.22 1.13 -11.25
CA VAL A 6 -2.03 2.52 -11.69
C VAL A 6 -3.30 3.31 -11.41
N TYR A 7 -3.17 4.42 -10.68
CA TYR A 7 -4.29 5.29 -10.29
C TYR A 7 -3.89 6.77 -10.38
N LYS A 8 -4.64 7.56 -11.17
CA LYS A 8 -4.44 9.01 -11.37
C LYS A 8 -2.98 9.43 -11.62
N GLY A 9 -2.25 8.69 -12.46
CA GLY A 9 -0.84 8.98 -12.77
C GLY A 9 0.18 8.53 -11.72
N TYR A 10 -0.25 7.74 -10.73
CA TYR A 10 0.62 7.09 -9.75
C TYR A 10 0.53 5.57 -9.88
N ARG A 11 1.67 4.89 -9.88
CA ARG A 11 1.77 3.44 -9.76
C ARG A 11 1.84 3.07 -8.28
N LEU A 12 0.78 2.47 -7.78
CA LEU A 12 0.66 1.93 -6.43
C LEU A 12 1.20 0.50 -6.42
N CYS A 13 2.27 0.26 -5.69
CA CYS A 13 2.87 -1.06 -5.51
C CYS A 13 2.66 -1.50 -4.06
N ALA A 14 2.08 -2.68 -3.86
CA ALA A 14 1.95 -3.29 -2.55
C ALA A 14 3.11 -4.27 -2.31
N ILE A 15 3.95 -3.98 -1.32
CA ILE A 15 5.05 -4.83 -0.90
C ILE A 15 4.58 -5.64 0.30
N VAL A 16 4.23 -6.91 0.07
CA VAL A 16 3.81 -7.82 1.15
C VAL A 16 5.03 -8.42 1.82
N LYS A 17 5.07 -8.37 3.14
CA LYS A 17 6.02 -9.09 3.98
C LYS A 17 5.28 -10.13 4.82
N ARG A 18 5.74 -11.37 4.76
CA ARG A 18 5.28 -12.42 5.66
C ARG A 18 5.98 -12.25 7.00
N ARG A 19 5.20 -12.11 8.07
CA ARG A 19 5.65 -12.13 9.45
C ARG A 19 5.24 -13.48 10.06
N VAL A 20 6.21 -14.25 10.54
CA VAL A 20 5.91 -15.48 11.26
C VAL A 20 5.68 -15.08 12.72
N ALA A 21 4.41 -15.08 13.14
CA ALA A 21 4.01 -14.84 14.52
C ALA A 21 3.41 -16.13 15.07
N GLY A 22 4.26 -17.02 15.60
CA GLY A 22 3.83 -18.31 16.14
C GLY A 22 3.36 -19.30 15.07
N ASN A 23 2.28 -20.03 15.37
CA ASN A 23 1.77 -21.14 14.53
C ASN A 23 0.92 -20.69 13.33
N SER A 24 0.71 -19.37 13.16
CA SER A 24 -0.11 -18.79 12.10
C SER A 24 0.72 -17.84 11.24
N ALA A 25 0.51 -17.88 9.92
CA ALA A 25 1.15 -16.95 9.00
C ALA A 25 0.46 -15.59 9.05
N SER A 26 1.18 -14.56 9.49
CA SER A 26 0.74 -13.17 9.42
C SER A 26 1.39 -12.49 8.22
N PHE A 27 0.67 -11.58 7.58
CA PHE A 27 1.15 -10.82 6.44
C PHE A 27 0.94 -9.34 6.72
N THR A 28 1.96 -8.54 6.46
CA THR A 28 1.86 -7.08 6.45
C THR A 28 2.13 -6.60 5.04
N ALA A 29 1.62 -5.43 4.68
CA ALA A 29 1.95 -4.80 3.42
C ALA A 29 2.46 -3.38 3.63
N THR A 30 3.29 -2.94 2.70
CA THR A 30 3.76 -1.56 2.62
C THR A 30 3.37 -1.03 1.26
N LEU A 31 2.87 0.19 1.22
CA LEU A 31 2.52 0.84 -0.04
C LEU A 31 3.73 1.61 -0.55
N THR A 32 4.12 1.37 -1.79
CA THR A 32 5.09 2.19 -2.51
C THR A 32 4.38 2.85 -3.68
N MET A 33 4.35 4.17 -3.71
CA MET A 33 3.74 4.96 -4.75
C MET A 33 4.83 5.52 -5.63
N VAL A 34 4.78 5.28 -6.94
CA VAL A 34 5.75 5.82 -7.90
C VAL A 34 4.99 6.70 -8.87
N ARG A 35 5.42 7.95 -9.06
CA ARG A 35 4.84 8.80 -10.11
C ARG A 35 5.09 8.19 -11.49
N HIS A 36 4.17 8.43 -12.43
CA HIS A 36 4.28 7.94 -13.81
C HIS A 36 5.58 8.39 -14.50
N ASP A 37 6.07 9.59 -14.16
CA ASP A 37 7.36 10.12 -14.60
C ASP A 37 8.59 9.43 -13.97
N GLY A 38 8.39 8.52 -13.01
CA GLY A 38 9.47 7.77 -12.35
C GLY A 38 10.34 8.63 -11.41
N SER A 39 10.10 9.94 -11.34
CA SER A 39 10.98 10.89 -10.65
C SER A 39 10.87 10.83 -9.13
N LYS A 40 9.72 10.38 -8.62
CA LYS A 40 9.48 10.26 -7.18
C LYS A 40 8.80 8.94 -6.85
N SER A 41 9.44 8.21 -5.94
CA SER A 41 8.83 7.10 -5.22
C SER A 41 8.66 7.48 -3.75
N THR A 42 7.47 7.27 -3.21
CA THR A 42 7.17 7.51 -1.81
C THR A 42 6.64 6.22 -1.20
N THR A 43 7.24 5.80 -0.10
CA THR A 43 6.80 4.61 0.63
C THR A 43 5.98 5.03 1.84
N HIS A 44 4.80 4.44 1.98
CA HIS A 44 3.88 4.67 3.07
C HIS A 44 3.60 3.37 3.81
N GLY A 45 3.71 3.42 5.14
CA GLY A 45 3.19 2.38 6.00
C GLY A 45 1.67 2.38 5.93
N VAL A 46 1.06 1.21 5.71
CA VAL A 46 -0.39 1.10 5.78
C VAL A 46 -0.78 1.17 7.26
N PRO A 47 -1.71 2.05 7.67
CA PRO A 47 -2.05 2.29 9.07
C PRO A 47 -2.39 0.98 9.79
N ASP A 48 -3.20 0.14 9.13
CA ASP A 48 -3.63 -1.18 9.62
C ASP A 48 -2.46 -2.06 10.09
N PHE A 49 -1.30 -2.00 9.42
CA PHE A 49 -0.12 -2.78 9.79
C PHE A 49 0.88 -2.01 10.67
N VAL A 50 0.87 -0.67 10.62
CA VAL A 50 1.72 0.18 11.46
C VAL A 50 1.22 0.19 12.91
N GLU A 51 -0.10 0.15 13.10
CA GLU A 51 -0.75 0.11 14.43
C GLU A 51 -0.65 -1.28 15.09
N GLY A 52 0.07 -2.23 14.47
CA GLY A 52 0.30 -3.58 14.99
C GLY A 52 -0.63 -4.65 14.42
N GLY A 53 -1.53 -4.29 13.49
CA GLY A 53 -2.37 -5.25 12.80
C GLY A 53 -1.59 -6.12 11.80
N SER A 54 -2.21 -7.22 11.40
CA SER A 54 -1.69 -8.11 10.36
C SER A 54 -2.82 -8.87 9.66
N ALA A 55 -2.63 -9.17 8.39
CA ALA A 55 -3.57 -9.96 7.60
C ALA A 55 -3.25 -11.46 7.69
N ALA A 56 -4.29 -12.29 7.71
CA ALA A 56 -4.16 -13.75 7.66
C ALA A 56 -3.76 -14.27 6.27
N THR A 57 -3.97 -13.47 5.21
CA THR A 57 -3.63 -13.82 3.83
C THR A 57 -2.88 -12.68 3.15
N PRO A 58 -1.95 -12.98 2.23
CA PRO A 58 -1.21 -11.96 1.49
C PRO A 58 -2.16 -11.08 0.65
N SER A 59 -3.24 -11.66 0.14
CA SER A 59 -4.26 -10.97 -0.65
C SER A 59 -4.93 -9.84 0.13
N ARG A 60 -5.32 -10.10 1.39
CA ARG A 60 -5.85 -9.06 2.26
C ARG A 60 -4.84 -7.96 2.52
N ALA A 61 -3.56 -8.33 2.67
CA ALA A 61 -2.50 -7.35 2.87
C ALA A 61 -2.34 -6.42 1.66
N VAL A 62 -2.36 -6.99 0.44
CA VAL A 62 -2.35 -6.20 -0.81
C VAL A 62 -3.58 -5.30 -0.89
N ASP A 63 -4.77 -5.84 -0.66
CA ASP A 63 -6.03 -5.09 -0.80
C ASP A 63 -6.05 -3.86 0.11
N ALA A 64 -5.68 -4.04 1.39
CA ALA A 64 -5.56 -2.94 2.35
C ALA A 64 -4.53 -1.88 1.89
N ALA A 65 -3.38 -2.30 1.36
CA ALA A 65 -2.35 -1.38 0.86
C ALA A 65 -2.83 -0.58 -0.36
N ILE A 66 -3.47 -1.23 -1.33
CA ILE A 66 -3.99 -0.57 -2.53
C ILE A 66 -5.13 0.39 -2.17
N LEU A 67 -6.05 -0.03 -1.30
CA LEU A 67 -7.16 0.81 -0.85
C LEU A 67 -6.65 2.05 -0.11
N TYR A 68 -5.67 1.89 0.77
CA TYR A 68 -4.99 3.02 1.41
C TYR A 68 -4.29 3.93 0.38
N GLY A 69 -3.59 3.34 -0.59
CA GLY A 69 -2.91 4.12 -1.62
C GLY A 69 -3.84 4.97 -2.47
N ARG A 70 -5.02 4.47 -2.81
CA ARG A 70 -6.04 5.27 -3.50
C ARG A 70 -6.47 6.48 -2.69
N GLN A 71 -6.69 6.32 -1.38
CA GLN A 71 -7.04 7.43 -0.49
C GLN A 71 -5.90 8.47 -0.40
N VAL A 72 -4.64 8.01 -0.34
CA VAL A 72 -3.48 8.90 -0.33
C VAL A 72 -3.39 9.71 -1.63
N VAL A 73 -3.51 9.06 -2.80
CA VAL A 73 -3.53 9.78 -4.09
C VAL A 73 -4.67 10.79 -4.13
N ASP A 74 -5.86 10.40 -3.66
CA ASP A 74 -7.02 11.28 -3.69
C ASP A 74 -6.82 12.54 -2.84
N ARG A 75 -6.29 12.37 -1.62
CA ARG A 75 -5.92 13.49 -0.75
C ARG A 75 -4.83 14.37 -1.37
N MET A 76 -3.80 13.78 -1.99
CA MET A 76 -2.76 14.56 -2.70
C MET A 76 -3.33 15.35 -3.88
N SER A 77 -4.27 14.74 -4.61
CA SER A 77 -4.96 15.39 -5.74
C SER A 77 -5.79 16.57 -5.26
N GLN A 78 -6.47 16.47 -4.12
CA GLN A 78 -7.26 17.58 -3.55
C GLN A 78 -6.36 18.74 -3.10
N VAL A 79 -5.22 18.47 -2.50
CA VAL A 79 -4.28 19.50 -2.02
C VAL A 79 -3.62 20.26 -3.18
N THR A 80 -3.49 19.65 -4.36
CA THR A 80 -2.87 20.30 -5.52
C THR A 80 -3.84 21.25 -6.26
N SER A 81 -5.12 21.26 -5.90
CA SER A 81 -6.16 22.11 -6.51
C SER A 81 -6.51 23.37 -5.68
N ALA A 82 -5.73 23.70 -4.66
CA ALA A 82 -5.93 24.86 -3.79
C ALA A 82 -4.93 25.99 -4.10
#